data_AF-A0A2J8GJF0-F1
#
_entry.id   AF-A0A2J8GJF0-F1
#
_cell.length_a   1.000
_cell.length_b   1.000
_cell.length_c   1.000
_cell.angle_alpha   90.00
_cell.angle_beta   90.00
_cell.angle_gamma   90.00
#
_symmetry.space_group_name_H-M   'P 1'
#
loop_
_entity.id
_entity.type
_entity.pdbx_description
1 polymer ?
#
loop_
_entity_poly.entity_id
_entity_poly.type
_entity_poly.pdbx_seq_one_letter_code
_entity_poly.pdbx_strand_id
1 'polypeptide(L)'
;MTSAPALGAALKPRQLTMMGLGSAIGAGLFIGSGAGIQAAGPAVLISYLVAGTLIILVMWALGEMAAANPDSGAFSVYTARAFGPVAGATVGWLWWLQLVVVIAAEALGAAGLLSTIFPALPVWLMAFVFIAVLTAVNLTRVKNFGEFEFWFALLKVAAIVGFLLIGVALLFGWLPGVQSPGVANFTGGDFAPHGFAGIATALFVVAFAFGGTEIVSVAAAETQDPARSVGMAVRTVLWRILIFYIGAIFIIAAVVPVGSAGLKSPFAAVLEAAGMPGAATAITLVAVAALLSALNANLYGASRMAFSLAERGEAPRKLAFLSKARVPVVAVLASVSFGVVTAVLEVAFPEKVLPLLLNIVGSTSLLVWASALLAQLALRLRADREGTFLPLRMAGFPWLTGIGLLILAAIFTVGFIGEDSRPQLLSTFGLVAVLAAGNWLHHRSMKRSIKAPERAESPERVEPPVLID
;
A
#
# COMPACT_ATOMS: atom_id res chain seq x y z
N MET A 1 -11.51 -10.98 34.73
CA MET A 1 -11.43 -10.33 33.41
C MET A 1 -10.10 -9.59 33.33
N THR A 2 -9.07 -10.24 32.81
CA THR A 2 -7.78 -9.58 32.57
C THR A 2 -7.93 -8.66 31.36
N SER A 3 -7.61 -7.37 31.53
CA SER A 3 -7.64 -6.38 30.46
C SER A 3 -6.85 -6.88 29.24
N ALA A 4 -7.46 -6.88 28.06
CA ALA A 4 -6.77 -7.23 26.82
C ALA A 4 -5.49 -6.38 26.67
N PRO A 5 -4.39 -6.96 26.15
CA PRO A 5 -3.14 -6.24 25.98
C PRO A 5 -3.30 -5.07 25.00
N ALA A 6 -3.52 -3.86 25.52
CA ALA A 6 -3.65 -2.67 24.69
C ALA A 6 -2.27 -2.17 24.22
N LEU A 7 -2.16 -1.89 22.92
CA LEU A 7 -1.00 -1.19 22.33
C LEU A 7 -0.68 0.11 23.10
N GLY A 8 0.59 0.53 23.08
CA GLY A 8 1.01 1.82 23.62
C GLY A 8 0.27 3.01 22.97
N ALA A 9 0.36 4.19 23.60
CA ALA A 9 -0.38 5.42 23.26
C ALA A 9 -0.82 5.49 21.78
N ALA A 10 -2.14 5.50 21.56
CA ALA A 10 -2.72 5.60 20.23
C ALA A 10 -2.27 6.90 19.54
N LEU A 11 -1.86 6.79 18.28
CA LEU A 11 -1.54 7.98 17.47
C LEU A 11 -2.79 8.85 17.35
N LYS A 12 -2.61 10.17 17.47
CA LYS A 12 -3.70 11.12 17.24
C LYS A 12 -4.20 11.00 15.79
N PRO A 13 -5.48 11.27 15.50
CA PRO A 13 -6.01 11.23 14.14
C PRO A 13 -5.16 12.03 13.13
N ARG A 14 -4.68 13.22 13.51
CA ARG A 14 -3.73 14.01 12.71
C ARG A 14 -2.44 13.25 12.38
N GLN A 15 -1.90 12.48 13.32
CA GLN A 15 -0.68 11.67 13.10
C GLN A 15 -0.97 10.50 12.16
N LEU A 16 -2.14 9.87 12.24
CA LEU A 16 -2.57 8.83 11.29
C LEU A 16 -2.78 9.40 9.89
N THR A 17 -3.39 10.58 9.77
CA THR A 17 -3.51 11.32 8.50
C THR A 17 -2.14 11.66 7.92
N MET A 18 -1.23 12.21 8.73
CA MET A 18 0.13 12.55 8.26
C MET A 18 0.92 11.30 7.87
N MET A 19 0.73 10.20 8.58
CA MET A 19 1.32 8.91 8.25
C MET A 19 0.78 8.35 6.93
N GLY A 20 -0.53 8.41 6.68
CA GLY A 20 -1.12 8.01 5.40
C GLY A 20 -0.78 8.96 4.24
N LEU A 21 -0.51 10.23 4.54
CA LEU A 21 0.00 11.19 3.55
C LEU A 21 1.47 10.92 3.22
N GLY A 22 2.29 10.60 4.24
CA GLY A 22 3.72 10.31 4.11
C GLY A 22 4.01 8.96 3.47
N SER A 23 3.16 7.95 3.68
CA SER A 23 3.28 6.60 3.08
C SER A 23 2.95 6.58 1.59
N ALA A 24 2.10 7.50 1.13
CA ALA A 24 1.69 7.59 -0.26
C ALA A 24 2.86 8.00 -1.18
N ILE A 25 3.70 8.92 -0.71
CA ILE A 25 4.84 9.47 -1.47
C ILE A 25 6.09 8.69 -1.07
N GLY A 26 6.39 7.65 -1.84
CA GLY A 26 7.54 6.77 -1.68
C GLY A 26 8.07 6.28 -3.03
N ALA A 27 8.54 5.03 -3.07
CA ALA A 27 9.13 4.44 -4.26
C ALA A 27 8.19 4.45 -5.46
N GLY A 28 6.88 4.40 -5.23
CA GLY A 28 5.90 4.38 -6.31
C GLY A 28 5.87 5.65 -7.16
N LEU A 29 6.13 6.82 -6.55
CA LEU A 29 6.26 8.06 -7.32
C LEU A 29 7.67 8.19 -7.91
N PHE A 30 8.72 8.05 -7.09
CA PHE A 30 10.08 8.38 -7.53
C PHE A 30 10.70 7.36 -8.47
N ILE A 31 10.37 6.07 -8.31
CA ILE A 31 10.92 4.97 -9.11
C ILE A 31 9.83 4.38 -9.99
N GLY A 32 8.63 4.22 -9.44
CA GLY A 32 7.48 3.70 -10.18
C GLY A 32 7.05 4.58 -11.35
N SER A 33 7.34 5.89 -11.34
CA SER A 33 7.16 6.75 -12.52
C SER A 33 8.04 6.30 -13.69
N GLY A 34 9.32 6.04 -13.45
CA GLY A 34 10.26 5.55 -14.47
C GLY A 34 9.89 4.17 -14.98
N ALA A 35 9.55 3.24 -14.08
CA ALA A 35 9.09 1.90 -14.46
C ALA A 35 7.75 1.93 -15.24
N GLY A 36 6.83 2.82 -14.87
CA GLY A 36 5.58 3.02 -15.58
C GLY A 36 5.77 3.61 -16.98
N ILE A 37 6.66 4.60 -17.13
CA ILE A 37 7.01 5.17 -18.44
C ILE A 37 7.74 4.13 -19.29
N GLN A 38 8.61 3.31 -18.71
CA GLN A 38 9.27 2.22 -19.44
C GLN A 38 8.25 1.20 -19.97
N ALA A 39 7.17 0.93 -19.22
CA ALA A 39 6.15 -0.03 -19.60
C ALA A 39 5.11 0.52 -20.58
N ALA A 40 4.71 1.79 -20.47
CA ALA A 40 3.59 2.35 -21.22
C ALA A 40 3.94 3.58 -22.08
N GLY A 41 5.17 4.07 -22.02
CA GLY A 41 5.54 5.37 -22.59
C GLY A 41 4.72 6.52 -21.98
N PRO A 42 4.52 7.62 -22.71
CA PRO A 42 3.64 8.72 -22.29
C PRO A 42 2.20 8.29 -21.97
N ALA A 43 1.70 7.19 -22.52
CA ALA A 43 0.39 6.62 -22.20
C ALA A 43 0.28 6.13 -20.74
N VAL A 44 1.38 6.09 -19.98
CA VAL A 44 1.37 5.88 -18.52
C VAL A 44 0.39 6.84 -17.81
N LEU A 45 0.17 8.05 -18.34
CA LEU A 45 -0.78 9.01 -17.78
C LEU A 45 -2.20 8.46 -17.76
N ILE A 46 -2.58 7.62 -18.74
CA ILE A 46 -3.87 6.93 -18.75
C ILE A 46 -3.94 5.97 -17.56
N SER A 47 -2.88 5.20 -17.30
CA SER A 47 -2.79 4.31 -16.13
C SER A 47 -2.96 5.10 -14.82
N TYR A 48 -2.31 6.26 -14.69
CA TYR A 48 -2.46 7.14 -13.52
C TYR A 48 -3.87 7.71 -13.36
N LEU A 49 -4.53 8.11 -14.44
CA LEU A 49 -5.91 8.61 -14.39
C LEU A 49 -6.90 7.51 -14.01
N VAL A 50 -6.74 6.30 -14.58
CA VAL A 50 -7.61 5.15 -14.29
C VAL A 50 -7.43 4.67 -12.85
N ALA A 51 -6.18 4.43 -12.42
CA ALA A 51 -5.90 4.01 -11.05
C ALA A 51 -6.24 5.12 -10.03
N GLY A 52 -6.00 6.38 -10.38
CA GLY A 52 -6.33 7.55 -9.58
C GLY A 52 -7.84 7.69 -9.37
N THR A 53 -8.63 7.44 -10.41
CA THR A 53 -10.10 7.40 -10.30
C THR A 53 -10.55 6.25 -9.41
N LEU A 54 -9.97 5.06 -9.62
CA LEU A 54 -10.30 3.87 -8.83
C LEU A 54 -10.03 4.08 -7.34
N ILE A 55 -8.87 4.60 -6.95
CA ILE A 55 -8.54 4.80 -5.54
C ILE A 55 -9.45 5.82 -4.87
N ILE A 56 -9.91 6.85 -5.58
CA ILE A 56 -10.87 7.81 -5.06
C ILE A 56 -12.22 7.15 -4.75
N LEU A 57 -12.68 6.23 -5.61
CA LEU A 57 -13.90 5.45 -5.37
C LEU A 57 -13.72 4.51 -4.17
N VAL A 58 -12.57 3.86 -4.06
CA VAL A 58 -12.21 2.98 -2.93
C VAL A 58 -12.18 3.76 -1.61
N MET A 59 -11.59 4.96 -1.60
CA MET A 59 -11.55 5.84 -0.42
C MET A 59 -12.95 6.23 0.06
N TRP A 60 -13.86 6.55 -0.86
CA TRP A 60 -15.25 6.83 -0.51
C TRP A 60 -15.96 5.61 0.07
N ALA A 61 -15.77 4.45 -0.56
CA ALA A 61 -16.35 3.20 -0.11
C ALA A 61 -15.85 2.79 1.30
N LEU A 62 -14.54 2.91 1.54
CA LEU A 62 -13.94 2.67 2.85
C LEU A 62 -14.39 3.69 3.89
N GLY A 63 -14.44 4.96 3.53
CA GLY A 63 -14.93 6.02 4.41
C GLY A 63 -16.35 5.75 4.88
N GLU A 64 -17.25 5.33 3.99
CA GLU A 64 -18.62 4.93 4.37
C GLU A 64 -18.63 3.77 5.38
N MET A 65 -17.90 2.69 5.10
CA MET A 65 -17.86 1.52 5.97
C MET A 65 -17.22 1.82 7.33
N ALA A 66 -16.16 2.63 7.34
CA ALA A 66 -15.46 3.04 8.54
C ALA A 66 -16.26 4.02 9.40
N ALA A 67 -17.02 4.91 8.78
CA ALA A 67 -17.90 5.82 9.52
C ALA A 67 -19.05 5.07 10.19
N ALA A 68 -19.57 4.03 9.52
CA ALA A 68 -20.61 3.17 10.09
C ALA A 68 -20.08 2.26 11.19
N ASN A 69 -18.85 1.76 11.05
CA ASN A 69 -18.25 0.82 11.99
C ASN A 69 -16.73 1.06 12.12
N PRO A 70 -16.30 1.99 12.99
CA PRO A 70 -14.88 2.27 13.19
C PRO A 70 -14.11 1.03 13.65
N ASP A 71 -13.25 0.49 12.80
CA ASP A 71 -12.39 -0.65 13.14
C ASP A 71 -11.02 -0.55 12.44
N SER A 72 -9.97 -0.63 13.25
CA SER A 72 -8.57 -0.59 12.80
C SER A 72 -8.15 -1.74 11.88
N GLY A 73 -8.92 -2.83 11.82
CA GLY A 73 -8.68 -3.94 10.89
C GLY A 73 -9.06 -3.64 9.43
N ALA A 74 -9.66 -2.46 9.18
CA ALA A 74 -9.96 -1.90 7.86
C ALA A 74 -10.52 -2.94 6.87
N PHE A 75 -9.85 -3.15 5.73
CA PHE A 75 -10.24 -4.07 4.66
C PHE A 75 -10.63 -5.46 5.15
N SER A 76 -9.85 -6.03 6.06
CA SER A 76 -10.06 -7.37 6.60
C SER A 76 -11.37 -7.46 7.37
N VAL A 77 -11.66 -6.46 8.20
CA VAL A 77 -12.88 -6.45 9.03
C VAL A 77 -14.13 -6.19 8.19
N TYR A 78 -14.09 -5.22 7.27
CA TYR A 78 -15.24 -4.95 6.41
C TYR A 78 -15.55 -6.13 5.48
N THR A 79 -14.53 -6.78 4.93
CA THR A 79 -14.69 -8.03 4.17
C THR A 79 -15.26 -9.15 5.04
N ALA A 80 -14.80 -9.29 6.30
CA ALA A 80 -15.33 -10.28 7.22
C ALA A 80 -16.83 -10.10 7.48
N ARG A 81 -17.27 -8.85 7.65
CA ARG A 81 -18.69 -8.50 7.89
C ARG A 81 -19.56 -8.72 6.64
N ALA A 82 -18.99 -8.47 5.46
CA ALA A 82 -19.68 -8.66 4.19
C ALA A 82 -19.83 -10.15 3.83
N PHE A 83 -18.73 -10.91 3.89
CA PHE A 83 -18.62 -12.24 3.28
C PHE A 83 -18.20 -13.36 4.25
N GLY A 84 -18.02 -13.05 5.53
CA GLY A 84 -17.68 -14.01 6.57
C GLY A 84 -16.19 -14.08 6.92
N PRO A 85 -15.85 -14.79 8.01
CA PRO A 85 -14.52 -14.71 8.64
C PRO A 85 -13.37 -15.19 7.73
N VAL A 86 -13.58 -16.23 6.91
CA VAL A 86 -12.55 -16.74 5.99
C VAL A 86 -12.15 -15.68 4.96
N ALA A 87 -13.12 -14.96 4.39
CA ALA A 87 -12.84 -13.89 3.43
C ALA A 87 -12.08 -12.73 4.10
N GLY A 88 -12.51 -12.36 5.32
CA GLY A 88 -11.83 -11.34 6.11
C GLY A 88 -10.39 -11.69 6.48
N ALA A 89 -10.14 -12.94 6.90
CA ALA A 89 -8.81 -13.44 7.21
C ALA A 89 -7.92 -13.47 5.95
N THR A 90 -8.48 -13.89 4.81
CA THR A 90 -7.77 -13.93 3.52
C THR A 90 -7.31 -12.54 3.10
N VAL A 91 -8.21 -11.55 3.12
CA VAL A 91 -7.87 -10.16 2.79
C VAL A 91 -6.89 -9.57 3.81
N GLY A 92 -7.00 -9.93 5.09
CA GLY A 92 -6.06 -9.49 6.12
C GLY A 92 -4.64 -10.01 5.89
N TRP A 93 -4.49 -11.29 5.57
CA TRP A 93 -3.19 -11.87 5.21
C TRP A 93 -2.64 -11.29 3.91
N LEU A 94 -3.49 -11.10 2.91
CA LEU A 94 -3.11 -10.46 1.65
C LEU A 94 -2.57 -9.05 1.88
N TRP A 95 -3.26 -8.27 2.72
CA TRP A 95 -2.85 -6.91 3.05
C TRP A 95 -1.57 -6.88 3.90
N TRP A 96 -1.41 -7.80 4.85
CA TRP A 96 -0.15 -7.92 5.60
C TRP A 96 1.04 -8.25 4.68
N LEU A 97 0.88 -9.24 3.79
CA LEU A 97 1.91 -9.60 2.81
C LEU A 97 2.24 -8.41 1.90
N GLN A 98 1.22 -7.68 1.44
CA GLN A 98 1.39 -6.47 0.66
C GLN A 98 2.28 -5.45 1.40
N LEU A 99 1.95 -5.10 2.64
CA LEU A 99 2.73 -4.14 3.44
C LEU A 99 4.19 -4.58 3.62
N VAL A 100 4.40 -5.87 3.82
CA VAL A 100 5.75 -6.44 3.97
C VAL A 100 6.56 -6.39 2.67
N VAL A 101 5.93 -6.61 1.52
CA VAL A 101 6.56 -6.43 0.21
C VAL A 101 6.84 -4.95 -0.07
N VAL A 102 5.98 -4.03 0.36
CA VAL A 102 6.22 -2.58 0.27
C VAL A 102 7.49 -2.19 1.03
N ILE A 103 7.67 -2.68 2.27
CA ILE A 103 8.89 -2.41 3.06
C ILE A 103 10.16 -2.78 2.28
N ALA A 104 10.15 -3.94 1.63
CA ALA A 104 11.26 -4.38 0.78
C ALA A 104 11.45 -3.46 -0.45
N ALA A 105 10.37 -3.11 -1.13
CA ALA A 105 10.40 -2.25 -2.32
C ALA A 105 10.94 -0.84 -2.00
N GLU A 106 10.52 -0.26 -0.87
CA GLU A 106 11.01 1.03 -0.39
C GLU A 106 12.50 0.98 -0.03
N ALA A 107 12.97 -0.12 0.61
CA ALA A 107 14.38 -0.29 0.96
C ALA A 107 15.28 -0.44 -0.27
N LEU A 108 14.92 -1.33 -1.21
CA LEU A 108 15.65 -1.52 -2.46
C LEU A 108 15.59 -0.26 -3.31
N GLY A 109 14.45 0.42 -3.35
CA GLY A 109 14.29 1.67 -4.06
C GLY A 109 15.19 2.77 -3.52
N ALA A 110 15.23 2.95 -2.20
CA ALA A 110 16.10 3.93 -1.55
C ALA A 110 17.57 3.62 -1.82
N ALA A 111 17.95 2.34 -1.75
CA ALA A 111 19.30 1.89 -2.05
C ALA A 111 19.68 2.08 -3.53
N GLY A 112 18.75 1.81 -4.45
CA GLY A 112 18.93 2.00 -5.89
C GLY A 112 19.04 3.47 -6.29
N LEU A 113 18.31 4.36 -5.63
CA LEU A 113 18.49 5.81 -5.82
C LEU A 113 19.82 6.28 -5.24
N LEU A 114 20.18 5.83 -4.04
CA LEU A 114 21.43 6.24 -3.39
C LEU A 114 22.68 5.75 -4.14
N SER A 115 22.61 4.58 -4.78
CA SER A 115 23.72 4.05 -5.58
C SER A 115 24.02 4.90 -6.82
N THR A 116 23.07 5.70 -7.32
CA THR A 116 23.31 6.66 -8.40
C THR A 116 24.24 7.81 -7.97
N ILE A 117 24.28 8.13 -6.67
CA ILE A 117 25.16 9.15 -6.10
C ILE A 117 26.44 8.52 -5.52
N PHE A 118 26.29 7.40 -4.82
CA PHE A 118 27.36 6.69 -4.12
C PHE A 118 27.49 5.25 -4.64
N PRO A 119 28.09 5.05 -5.82
CA PRO A 119 28.15 3.73 -6.48
C PRO A 119 29.09 2.74 -5.78
N ALA A 120 29.90 3.20 -4.82
CA ALA A 120 30.85 2.35 -4.10
C ALA A 120 30.17 1.31 -3.18
N LEU A 121 28.90 1.53 -2.81
CA LEU A 121 28.15 0.62 -1.95
C LEU A 121 27.14 -0.19 -2.77
N PRO A 122 27.10 -1.53 -2.63
CA PRO A 122 26.14 -2.35 -3.35
C PRO A 122 24.72 -2.16 -2.81
N VAL A 123 23.74 -2.20 -3.70
CA VAL A 123 22.31 -1.94 -3.40
C VAL A 123 21.78 -2.84 -2.27
N TRP A 124 22.08 -4.14 -2.33
CA TRP A 124 21.61 -5.10 -1.32
C TRP A 124 22.10 -4.75 0.09
N LEU A 125 23.34 -4.26 0.22
CA LEU A 125 23.95 -3.94 1.52
C LEU A 125 23.28 -2.69 2.10
N MET A 126 23.10 -1.66 1.28
CA MET A 126 22.39 -0.44 1.70
C MET A 126 20.95 -0.75 2.10
N ALA A 127 20.23 -1.55 1.30
CA ALA A 127 18.86 -1.96 1.63
C ALA A 127 18.80 -2.72 2.96
N PHE A 128 19.72 -3.66 3.19
CA PHE A 128 19.83 -4.39 4.46
C PHE A 128 20.09 -3.45 5.64
N VAL A 129 21.02 -2.49 5.50
CA VAL A 129 21.32 -1.49 6.53
C VAL A 129 20.11 -0.63 6.84
N PHE A 130 19.40 -0.13 5.82
CA PHE A 130 18.17 0.65 6.01
C PHE A 130 17.11 -0.12 6.78
N ILE A 131 16.87 -1.38 6.40
CA ILE A 131 15.94 -2.26 7.08
C ILE A 131 16.36 -2.49 8.53
N ALA A 132 17.64 -2.79 8.79
CA ALA A 132 18.15 -3.03 10.13
C ALA A 132 18.01 -1.79 11.05
N VAL A 133 18.38 -0.61 10.56
CA VAL A 133 18.26 0.66 11.29
C VAL A 133 16.79 0.97 11.58
N LEU A 134 15.91 0.87 10.59
CA LEU A 134 14.48 1.19 10.76
C LEU A 134 13.78 0.18 11.66
N THR A 135 14.22 -1.08 11.66
CA THR A 135 13.77 -2.10 12.60
C THR A 135 14.15 -1.72 14.02
N ALA A 136 15.41 -1.33 14.24
CA ALA A 136 15.87 -0.89 15.56
C ALA A 136 15.05 0.30 16.06
N VAL A 137 14.79 1.29 15.20
CA VAL A 137 13.93 2.44 15.52
C VAL A 137 12.51 1.98 15.90
N ASN A 138 11.90 1.09 15.13
CA ASN A 138 10.54 0.59 15.38
C ASN A 138 10.40 -0.29 16.64
N LEU A 139 11.50 -0.86 17.13
CA LEU A 139 11.53 -1.60 18.39
C LEU A 139 11.64 -0.67 19.61
N THR A 140 11.95 0.62 19.43
CA THR A 140 11.98 1.62 20.50
C THR A 140 10.63 2.31 20.68
N ARG A 141 10.34 2.82 21.88
CA ARG A 141 9.11 3.58 22.16
C ARG A 141 9.23 5.00 21.59
N VAL A 142 8.90 5.20 20.32
CA VAL A 142 9.00 6.53 19.68
C VAL A 142 7.77 7.38 20.01
N LYS A 143 7.85 8.21 21.07
CA LYS A 143 6.80 9.20 21.41
C LYS A 143 6.61 10.26 20.32
N ASN A 144 7.63 10.50 19.48
CA ASN A 144 7.66 11.58 18.49
C ASN A 144 7.47 11.09 17.03
N PHE A 145 7.00 9.86 16.81
CA PHE A 145 6.87 9.26 15.48
C PHE A 145 6.11 10.17 14.49
N GLY A 146 4.95 10.69 14.91
CA GLY A 146 4.13 11.55 14.05
C GLY A 146 4.71 12.93 13.75
N GLU A 147 5.68 13.42 14.53
CA GLU A 147 6.36 14.70 14.26
C GLU A 147 7.45 14.54 13.21
N PHE A 148 8.24 13.46 13.29
CA PHE A 148 9.22 13.15 12.24
C PHE A 148 8.54 12.96 10.88
N GLU A 149 7.45 12.19 10.84
CA GLU A 149 6.68 11.99 9.61
C GLU A 149 6.10 13.30 9.05
N PHE A 150 5.70 14.24 9.92
CA PHE A 150 5.24 15.55 9.47
C PHE A 150 6.34 16.33 8.76
N TRP A 151 7.55 16.39 9.32
CA TRP A 151 8.69 17.07 8.70
C TRP A 151 9.13 16.39 7.40
N PHE A 152 9.16 15.05 7.37
CA PHE A 152 9.44 14.31 6.14
C PHE A 152 8.36 14.58 5.07
N ALA A 153 7.08 14.59 5.42
CA ALA A 153 6.01 14.90 4.48
C ALA A 153 6.14 16.33 3.91
N LEU A 154 6.50 17.32 4.74
CA LEU A 154 6.74 18.69 4.29
C LEU A 154 7.91 18.78 3.31
N LEU A 155 9.03 18.12 3.64
CA LEU A 155 10.21 18.06 2.76
C LEU A 155 9.86 17.45 1.40
N LYS A 156 9.13 16.33 1.38
CA LYS A 156 8.67 15.65 0.16
C LYS A 156 7.83 16.58 -0.72
N VAL A 157 6.84 17.25 -0.12
CA VAL A 157 5.94 18.15 -0.85
C VAL A 157 6.69 19.35 -1.42
N ALA A 158 7.55 19.98 -0.62
CA ALA A 158 8.36 21.11 -1.07
C ALA A 158 9.27 20.74 -2.26
N ALA A 159 9.91 19.57 -2.19
CA ALA A 159 10.78 19.09 -3.26
C ALA A 159 10.00 18.77 -4.55
N ILE A 160 8.82 18.15 -4.45
CA ILE A 160 7.97 17.89 -5.62
C ILE A 160 7.46 19.20 -6.21
N VAL A 161 7.03 20.16 -5.40
CA VAL A 161 6.60 21.47 -5.91
C VAL A 161 7.75 22.19 -6.63
N GLY A 162 8.95 22.19 -6.06
CA GLY A 162 10.14 22.73 -6.70
C GLY A 162 10.45 22.04 -8.03
N PHE A 163 10.39 20.70 -8.06
CA PHE A 163 10.53 19.90 -9.27
C PHE A 163 9.51 20.29 -10.35
N LEU A 164 8.24 20.43 -9.98
CA LEU A 164 7.18 20.82 -10.92
C LEU A 164 7.44 22.21 -11.52
N LEU A 165 7.82 23.19 -10.68
CA LEU A 165 8.13 24.54 -11.14
C LEU A 165 9.30 24.55 -12.13
N ILE A 166 10.37 23.81 -11.82
CA ILE A 166 11.54 23.68 -12.69
C ILE A 166 11.18 22.97 -13.99
N GLY A 167 10.45 21.87 -13.91
CA GLY A 167 10.03 21.10 -15.08
C GLY A 167 9.11 21.90 -16.00
N VAL A 168 8.16 22.67 -15.46
CA VAL A 168 7.35 23.62 -16.24
C VAL A 168 8.25 24.67 -16.90
N ALA A 169 9.16 25.29 -16.16
CA ALA A 169 10.10 26.26 -16.73
C ALA A 169 10.96 25.66 -17.86
N LEU A 170 11.39 24.40 -17.72
CA LEU A 170 12.12 23.67 -18.76
C LEU A 170 11.26 23.47 -20.01
N LEU A 171 10.03 22.98 -19.86
CA LEU A 171 9.13 22.72 -20.99
C LEU A 171 8.74 23.98 -21.76
N PHE A 172 8.57 25.11 -21.07
CA PHE A 172 8.28 26.39 -21.73
C PHE A 172 9.53 27.15 -22.21
N GLY A 173 10.74 26.59 -22.01
CA GLY A 173 11.99 27.23 -22.45
C GLY A 173 12.33 28.50 -21.66
N TRP A 174 11.86 28.61 -20.42
CA TRP A 174 12.14 29.75 -19.53
C TRP A 174 13.51 29.66 -18.86
N LEU A 175 14.19 28.50 -18.95
CA LEU A 175 15.51 28.30 -18.38
C LEU A 175 16.60 28.85 -19.32
N PRO A 176 17.46 29.78 -18.86
CA PRO A 176 18.50 30.36 -19.70
C PRO A 176 19.56 29.31 -20.06
N GLY A 177 19.91 29.24 -21.35
CA GLY A 177 20.97 28.36 -21.83
C GLY A 177 20.58 26.88 -21.97
N VAL A 178 19.30 26.53 -21.75
CA VAL A 178 18.79 25.16 -21.88
C VAL A 178 17.70 25.11 -22.95
N GLN A 179 17.85 24.23 -23.94
CA GLN A 179 16.81 24.05 -24.95
C GLN A 179 15.64 23.25 -24.38
N SER A 180 14.42 23.74 -24.60
CA SER A 180 13.22 23.00 -24.20
C SER A 180 13.12 21.71 -25.01
N PRO A 181 12.92 20.54 -24.36
CA PRO A 181 12.61 19.30 -25.05
C PRO A 181 11.19 19.29 -25.66
N GLY A 182 10.36 20.28 -25.33
CA GLY A 182 8.98 20.38 -25.79
C GLY A 182 8.14 19.16 -25.39
N VAL A 183 7.24 18.76 -26.28
CA VAL A 183 6.40 17.55 -26.12
C VAL A 183 6.72 16.49 -27.18
N ALA A 184 7.96 16.49 -27.68
CA ALA A 184 8.38 15.60 -28.78
C ALA A 184 8.15 14.12 -28.44
N ASN A 185 8.38 13.72 -27.19
CA ASN A 185 8.12 12.34 -26.73
C ASN A 185 6.63 11.95 -26.80
N PHE A 186 5.70 12.91 -26.78
CA PHE A 186 4.26 12.64 -26.95
C PHE A 186 3.84 12.53 -28.42
N THR A 187 4.54 13.23 -29.32
CA THR A 187 4.17 13.33 -30.74
C THR A 187 5.03 12.48 -31.68
N GLY A 188 6.16 11.95 -31.19
CA GLY A 188 7.20 11.29 -31.98
C GLY A 188 6.90 9.85 -32.44
N GLY A 189 5.72 9.30 -32.17
CA GLY A 189 5.30 7.94 -32.57
C GLY A 189 5.26 6.91 -31.44
N ASP A 190 5.93 7.18 -30.32
CA ASP A 190 6.04 6.24 -29.18
C ASP A 190 5.11 6.59 -28.00
N PHE A 191 3.90 7.10 -28.27
CA PHE A 191 2.96 7.46 -27.19
C PHE A 191 2.57 6.24 -26.33
N ALA A 192 2.36 5.08 -26.96
CA ALA A 192 2.03 3.82 -26.30
C ALA A 192 2.82 2.66 -26.97
N PRO A 193 4.14 2.54 -26.72
CA PRO A 193 5.03 1.66 -27.47
C PRO A 193 4.67 0.17 -27.34
N HIS A 194 4.05 -0.20 -26.21
CA HIS A 194 3.60 -1.56 -25.92
C HIS A 194 2.06 -1.69 -25.93
N GLY A 195 1.35 -0.70 -26.49
CA GLY A 195 -0.11 -0.67 -26.60
C GLY A 195 -0.84 -0.86 -25.25
N PHE A 196 -2.01 -1.51 -25.29
CA PHE A 196 -2.82 -1.77 -24.10
C PHE A 196 -2.13 -2.69 -23.08
N ALA A 197 -1.27 -3.61 -23.53
CA ALA A 197 -0.52 -4.49 -22.63
C ALA A 197 0.45 -3.67 -21.75
N GLY A 198 1.17 -2.73 -22.36
CA GLY A 198 2.04 -1.79 -21.62
C GLY A 198 1.28 -0.95 -20.60
N ILE A 199 0.12 -0.42 -20.99
CA ILE A 199 -0.78 0.36 -20.10
C ILE A 199 -1.23 -0.48 -18.91
N ALA A 200 -1.53 -1.77 -19.11
CA ALA A 200 -1.91 -2.69 -18.04
C ALA A 200 -0.74 -3.06 -17.11
N THR A 201 0.46 -3.28 -17.66
CA THR A 201 1.66 -3.47 -16.84
C THR A 201 1.94 -2.21 -16.00
N ALA A 202 1.85 -1.03 -16.60
CA ALA A 202 1.99 0.24 -15.88
C ALA A 202 0.93 0.40 -14.79
N LEU A 203 -0.33 -0.02 -15.02
CA LEU A 203 -1.39 0.05 -14.01
C LEU A 203 -1.02 -0.64 -12.69
N PHE A 204 -0.23 -1.73 -12.71
CA PHE A 204 0.24 -2.35 -11.47
C PHE A 204 1.24 -1.47 -10.73
N VAL A 205 2.23 -0.92 -11.45
CA VAL A 205 3.22 0.00 -10.88
C VAL A 205 2.54 1.27 -10.33
N VAL A 206 1.55 1.78 -11.05
CA VAL A 206 0.73 2.92 -10.61
C VAL A 206 -0.13 2.57 -9.40
N ALA A 207 -0.75 1.38 -9.37
CA ALA A 207 -1.54 0.93 -8.23
C ALA A 207 -0.68 0.87 -6.96
N PHE A 208 0.57 0.41 -7.07
CA PHE A 208 1.55 0.52 -5.97
C PHE A 208 1.76 1.97 -5.52
N ALA A 209 1.90 2.91 -6.46
CA ALA A 209 2.13 4.32 -6.16
C ALA A 209 0.98 5.01 -5.41
N PHE A 210 -0.24 4.47 -5.50
CA PHE A 210 -1.40 4.96 -4.76
C PHE A 210 -1.78 4.07 -3.56
N GLY A 211 -1.15 2.91 -3.40
CA GLY A 211 -1.39 2.02 -2.27
C GLY A 211 -1.09 2.72 -0.94
N GLY A 212 -1.96 2.50 0.04
CA GLY A 212 -1.86 3.10 1.38
C GLY A 212 -2.53 4.47 1.51
N THR A 213 -2.89 5.15 0.42
CA THR A 213 -3.62 6.43 0.47
C THR A 213 -5.03 6.27 1.06
N GLU A 214 -5.61 5.10 0.85
CA GLU A 214 -6.89 4.65 1.41
C GLU A 214 -7.00 4.77 2.93
N ILE A 215 -5.90 4.57 3.68
CA ILE A 215 -5.92 4.54 5.15
C ILE A 215 -6.33 5.91 5.72
N VAL A 216 -6.05 6.98 4.98
CA VAL A 216 -6.45 8.34 5.36
C VAL A 216 -7.97 8.45 5.47
N SER A 217 -8.73 7.75 4.62
CA SER A 217 -10.20 7.76 4.67
C SER A 217 -10.73 7.04 5.91
N VAL A 218 -10.09 5.95 6.34
CA VAL A 218 -10.45 5.22 7.56
C VAL A 218 -10.21 6.10 8.78
N ALA A 219 -9.03 6.73 8.88
CA ALA A 219 -8.72 7.63 9.99
C ALA A 219 -9.63 8.88 10.01
N ALA A 220 -9.99 9.41 8.84
CA ALA A 220 -10.91 10.53 8.73
C ALA A 220 -12.34 10.17 9.17
N ALA A 221 -12.74 8.92 8.95
CA ALA A 221 -14.06 8.41 9.34
C ALA A 221 -14.22 8.22 10.86
N GLU A 222 -13.12 8.18 11.62
CA GLU A 222 -13.14 8.11 13.10
C GLU A 222 -13.36 9.48 13.78
N THR A 223 -13.53 10.55 13.01
CA THR A 223 -13.70 11.91 13.55
C THR A 223 -15.16 12.23 13.95
N GLN A 224 -15.38 13.34 14.66
CA GLN A 224 -16.71 13.77 15.09
C GLN A 224 -17.68 14.04 13.93
N ASP A 225 -17.15 14.46 12.77
CA ASP A 225 -17.91 14.67 11.53
C ASP A 225 -17.26 13.85 10.40
N PRO A 226 -17.58 12.54 10.32
CA PRO A 226 -16.99 11.63 9.35
C PRO A 226 -17.25 12.07 7.91
N ALA A 227 -18.44 12.59 7.61
CA ALA A 227 -18.83 12.99 6.26
C ALA A 227 -17.95 14.12 5.74
N ARG A 228 -17.78 15.19 6.54
CA ARG A 228 -16.91 16.31 6.18
C ARG A 228 -15.44 15.87 6.13
N SER A 229 -14.96 15.12 7.12
CA SER A 229 -13.56 14.71 7.20
C SER A 229 -13.13 13.79 6.07
N VAL A 230 -13.96 12.78 5.72
CA VAL A 230 -13.71 11.90 4.57
C VAL A 230 -13.74 12.71 3.27
N GLY A 231 -14.72 13.60 3.09
CA GLY A 231 -14.79 14.46 1.91
C GLY A 231 -13.54 15.34 1.73
N MET A 232 -13.03 15.93 2.81
CA MET A 232 -11.77 16.70 2.79
C MET A 232 -10.56 15.80 2.48
N ALA A 233 -10.49 14.61 3.07
CA ALA A 233 -9.42 13.65 2.82
C ALA A 233 -9.38 13.25 1.34
N VAL A 234 -10.52 12.87 0.76
CA VAL A 234 -10.64 12.52 -0.66
C VAL A 234 -10.22 13.68 -1.55
N ARG A 235 -10.73 14.90 -1.31
CA ARG A 235 -10.36 16.09 -2.09
C ARG A 235 -8.85 16.38 -2.03
N THR A 236 -8.25 16.24 -0.85
CA THR A 236 -6.81 16.44 -0.66
C THR A 236 -6.01 15.40 -1.44
N VAL A 237 -6.42 14.13 -1.40
CA VAL A 237 -5.77 13.07 -2.17
C VAL A 237 -5.94 13.28 -3.67
N LEU A 238 -7.12 13.69 -4.14
CA LEU A 238 -7.36 14.00 -5.55
C LEU A 238 -6.40 15.09 -6.07
N TRP A 239 -6.30 16.22 -5.36
CA TRP A 239 -5.38 17.29 -5.74
C TRP A 239 -3.94 16.82 -5.74
N ARG A 240 -3.55 15.98 -4.77
CA ARG A 240 -2.22 15.37 -4.72
C ARG A 240 -1.96 14.48 -5.95
N ILE A 241 -2.92 13.65 -6.35
CA ILE A 241 -2.81 12.80 -7.55
C ILE A 241 -2.66 13.67 -8.81
N LEU A 242 -3.52 14.67 -8.98
CA LEU A 242 -3.51 15.52 -10.18
C LEU A 242 -2.24 16.38 -10.28
N ILE A 243 -1.79 16.98 -9.18
CA ILE A 243 -0.65 17.90 -9.22
C ILE A 243 0.67 17.12 -9.12
N PHE A 244 0.84 16.28 -8.10
CA PHE A 244 2.15 15.68 -7.80
C PHE A 244 2.43 14.42 -8.60
N TYR A 245 1.42 13.61 -8.94
CA TYR A 245 1.65 12.40 -9.73
C TYR A 245 1.50 12.70 -11.22
N ILE A 246 0.30 13.13 -11.65
CA ILE A 246 0.04 13.41 -13.07
C ILE A 246 0.97 14.53 -13.57
N GLY A 247 1.09 15.64 -12.82
CA GLY A 247 1.98 16.73 -13.20
C GLY A 247 3.46 16.32 -13.29
N ALA A 248 3.97 15.58 -12.31
CA ALA A 248 5.37 15.16 -12.33
C ALA A 248 5.64 14.16 -13.46
N ILE A 249 4.71 13.22 -13.69
CA ILE A 249 4.86 12.19 -14.71
C ILE A 249 4.69 12.77 -16.11
N PHE A 250 3.83 13.76 -16.28
CA PHE A 250 3.75 14.50 -17.53
C PHE A 250 5.09 15.14 -17.87
N ILE A 251 5.72 15.82 -16.90
CA ILE A 251 7.05 16.41 -17.08
C ILE A 251 8.09 15.34 -17.40
N ILE A 252 8.15 14.26 -16.63
CA ILE A 252 9.13 13.19 -16.86
C ILE A 252 8.93 12.56 -18.25
N ALA A 253 7.69 12.24 -18.64
CA ALA A 253 7.40 11.65 -19.94
C ALA A 253 7.69 12.62 -21.11
N ALA A 254 7.54 13.93 -20.89
CA ALA A 254 7.89 14.94 -21.89
C ALA A 254 9.41 15.05 -22.09
N VAL A 255 10.18 14.94 -21.00
CA VAL A 255 11.62 15.24 -20.99
C VAL A 255 12.48 13.99 -21.22
N VAL A 256 12.13 12.86 -20.59
CA VAL A 256 12.96 11.65 -20.55
C VAL A 256 12.41 10.62 -21.55
N PRO A 257 13.16 10.29 -22.62
CA PRO A 257 12.71 9.31 -23.61
C PRO A 257 12.54 7.90 -23.02
N VAL A 258 11.61 7.14 -23.59
CA VAL A 258 11.44 5.71 -23.27
C VAL A 258 12.73 4.95 -23.58
N GLY A 259 13.14 4.03 -22.69
CA GLY A 259 14.38 3.28 -22.84
C GLY A 259 15.65 4.01 -22.37
N SER A 260 15.54 5.28 -21.96
CA SER A 260 16.67 6.01 -21.38
C SER A 260 17.08 5.44 -20.01
N ALA A 261 18.38 5.37 -19.75
CA ALA A 261 18.91 5.05 -18.43
C ALA A 261 18.45 6.05 -17.35
N GLY A 262 18.06 7.27 -17.75
CA GLY A 262 17.50 8.29 -16.85
C GLY A 262 16.21 7.86 -16.15
N LEU A 263 15.48 6.86 -16.68
CA LEU A 263 14.28 6.32 -16.03
C LEU A 263 14.58 5.54 -14.73
N LYS A 264 15.86 5.22 -14.43
CA LYS A 264 16.25 4.70 -13.11
C LYS A 264 16.15 5.75 -12.00
N SER A 265 16.33 7.04 -12.32
CA SER A 265 16.14 8.18 -11.41
C SER A 265 15.47 9.34 -12.16
N PRO A 266 14.17 9.18 -12.50
CA PRO A 266 13.50 10.05 -13.46
C PRO A 266 13.43 11.51 -13.02
N PHE A 267 13.28 11.75 -11.72
CA PHE A 267 13.29 13.11 -11.16
C PHE A 267 14.66 13.77 -11.31
N ALA A 268 15.74 13.03 -11.07
CA ALA A 268 17.10 13.54 -11.25
C ALA A 268 17.39 13.82 -12.72
N ALA A 269 17.01 12.90 -13.62
CA ALA A 269 17.22 13.03 -15.06
C ALA A 269 16.60 14.31 -15.64
N VAL A 270 15.39 14.68 -15.19
CA VAL A 270 14.76 15.94 -15.59
C VAL A 270 15.54 17.16 -15.09
N LEU A 271 16.05 17.13 -13.85
CA LEU A 271 16.83 18.25 -13.29
C LEU A 271 18.23 18.37 -13.91
N GLU A 272 18.81 17.25 -14.35
CA GLU A 272 20.02 17.23 -15.19
C GLU A 272 19.75 17.84 -16.55
N ALA A 273 18.64 17.46 -17.20
CA ALA A 273 18.20 18.08 -18.45
C ALA A 273 17.90 19.58 -18.29
N ALA A 274 17.48 20.02 -17.09
CA ALA A 274 17.30 21.43 -16.74
C ALA A 274 18.62 22.18 -16.51
N GLY A 275 19.78 21.50 -16.60
CA GLY A 275 21.10 22.13 -16.47
C GLY A 275 21.39 22.71 -15.08
N MET A 276 20.69 22.28 -14.02
CA MET A 276 20.85 22.81 -12.67
C MET A 276 21.87 22.01 -11.86
N PRO A 277 23.08 22.54 -11.59
CA PRO A 277 24.12 21.80 -10.88
C PRO A 277 23.68 21.44 -9.46
N GLY A 278 23.86 20.17 -9.06
CA GLY A 278 23.54 19.67 -7.73
C GLY A 278 22.05 19.44 -7.44
N ALA A 279 21.13 19.93 -8.30
CA ALA A 279 19.70 19.72 -8.12
C ALA A 279 19.30 18.23 -8.24
N ALA A 280 19.94 17.52 -9.17
CA ALA A 280 19.78 16.07 -9.35
C ALA A 280 20.17 15.27 -8.10
N THR A 281 21.30 15.61 -7.47
CA THR A 281 21.72 15.01 -6.20
C THR A 281 20.74 15.36 -5.08
N ALA A 282 20.32 16.62 -4.98
CA ALA A 282 19.41 17.07 -3.94
C ALA A 282 18.04 16.36 -4.00
N ILE A 283 17.42 16.29 -5.18
CA ILE A 283 16.12 15.60 -5.33
C ILE A 283 16.24 14.11 -5.06
N THR A 284 17.37 13.49 -5.42
CA THR A 284 17.64 12.08 -5.18
C THR A 284 17.79 11.80 -3.68
N LEU A 285 18.50 12.65 -2.92
CA LEU A 285 18.60 12.53 -1.47
C LEU A 285 17.23 12.73 -0.78
N VAL A 286 16.43 13.70 -1.26
CA VAL A 286 15.05 13.86 -0.77
C VAL A 286 14.20 12.63 -1.09
N ALA A 287 14.34 12.05 -2.27
CA ALA A 287 13.65 10.82 -2.64
C ALA A 287 14.05 9.66 -1.73
N VAL A 288 15.34 9.45 -1.47
CA VAL A 288 15.82 8.45 -0.50
C VAL A 288 15.18 8.67 0.88
N ALA A 289 15.19 9.89 1.39
CA ALA A 289 14.51 10.22 2.65
C ALA A 289 12.99 9.94 2.59
N ALA A 290 12.36 10.20 1.44
CA ALA A 290 10.95 9.94 1.22
C ALA A 290 10.61 8.45 1.31
N LEU A 291 11.41 7.62 0.64
CA LEU A 291 11.27 6.16 0.63
C LEU A 291 11.52 5.57 2.02
N LEU A 292 12.53 6.05 2.76
CA LEU A 292 12.80 5.59 4.13
C LEU A 292 11.68 5.96 5.11
N SER A 293 11.06 7.14 4.98
CA SER A 293 9.86 7.51 5.74
C SER A 293 8.66 6.61 5.37
N ALA A 294 8.47 6.30 4.08
CA ALA A 294 7.42 5.37 3.66
C ALA A 294 7.65 3.95 4.18
N LEU A 295 8.90 3.45 4.17
CA LEU A 295 9.30 2.17 4.76
C LEU A 295 8.91 2.10 6.24
N ASN A 296 9.27 3.14 7.01
CA ASN A 296 8.95 3.25 8.42
C ASN A 296 7.44 3.17 8.69
N ALA A 297 6.64 3.91 7.92
CA ALA A 297 5.18 3.91 8.01
C ALA A 297 4.60 2.51 7.70
N ASN A 298 5.09 1.85 6.65
CA ASN A 298 4.61 0.52 6.27
C ASN A 298 5.03 -0.56 7.27
N LEU A 299 6.22 -0.48 7.86
CA LEU A 299 6.66 -1.39 8.92
C LEU A 299 5.76 -1.32 10.16
N TYR A 300 5.40 -0.10 10.56
CA TYR A 300 4.45 0.11 11.62
C TYR A 300 3.06 -0.46 11.29
N GLY A 301 2.55 -0.19 10.08
CA GLY A 301 1.29 -0.76 9.58
C GLY A 301 1.28 -2.29 9.57
N ALA A 302 2.33 -2.92 9.03
CA ALA A 302 2.47 -4.36 8.93
C ALA A 302 2.44 -5.03 10.30
N SER A 303 3.22 -4.50 11.25
CA SER A 303 3.26 -5.04 12.61
C SER A 303 1.89 -5.00 13.31
N ARG A 304 1.10 -3.94 13.09
CA ARG A 304 -0.25 -3.78 13.65
C ARG A 304 -1.28 -4.68 12.97
N MET A 305 -1.19 -4.88 11.66
CA MET A 305 -2.08 -5.82 10.97
C MET A 305 -1.82 -7.26 11.41
N ALA A 306 -0.55 -7.67 11.51
CA ALA A 306 -0.20 -8.98 12.07
C ALA A 306 -0.68 -9.15 13.52
N PHE A 307 -0.53 -8.11 14.35
CA PHE A 307 -1.07 -8.10 15.72
C PHE A 307 -2.61 -8.26 15.72
N SER A 308 -3.33 -7.50 14.90
CA SER A 308 -4.80 -7.57 14.76
C SER A 308 -5.29 -8.94 14.28
N LEU A 309 -4.58 -9.57 13.34
CA LEU A 309 -4.90 -10.95 12.91
C LEU A 309 -4.71 -11.94 14.06
N ALA A 310 -3.65 -11.78 14.85
CA ALA A 310 -3.37 -12.66 15.98
C ALA A 310 -4.37 -12.50 17.13
N GLU A 311 -4.80 -11.26 17.43
CA GLU A 311 -5.87 -10.99 18.41
C GLU A 311 -7.21 -11.60 18.00
N ARG A 312 -7.51 -11.62 16.69
CA ARG A 312 -8.72 -12.25 16.14
C ARG A 312 -8.63 -13.77 16.00
N GLY A 313 -7.50 -14.38 16.38
CA GLY A 313 -7.28 -15.83 16.25
C GLY A 313 -7.03 -16.31 14.81
N GLU A 314 -6.78 -15.37 13.89
CA GLU A 314 -6.51 -15.63 12.46
C GLU A 314 -5.02 -15.76 12.15
N ALA A 315 -4.16 -15.55 13.16
CA ALA A 315 -2.71 -15.73 13.07
C ALA A 315 -2.12 -16.32 14.37
N PRO A 316 -0.88 -16.85 14.36
CA PRO A 316 -0.25 -17.42 15.55
C PRO A 316 -0.23 -16.44 16.73
N ARG A 317 -0.68 -16.89 17.92
CA ARG A 317 -0.76 -16.07 19.14
C ARG A 317 0.52 -15.35 19.52
N LYS A 318 1.69 -15.88 19.12
CA LYS A 318 3.00 -15.25 19.35
C LYS A 318 3.11 -13.85 18.70
N LEU A 319 2.40 -13.59 17.61
CA LEU A 319 2.38 -12.27 16.96
C LEU A 319 1.63 -11.22 17.80
N ALA A 320 0.77 -11.64 18.73
CA ALA A 320 0.10 -10.76 19.69
C ALA A 320 0.95 -10.48 20.95
N PHE A 321 2.18 -11.01 21.04
CA PHE A 321 3.04 -10.77 22.20
C PHE A 321 3.60 -9.35 22.20
N LEU A 322 3.31 -8.60 23.26
CA LEU A 322 3.81 -7.23 23.46
C LEU A 322 5.04 -7.22 24.38
N SER A 323 6.04 -6.40 24.02
CA SER A 323 7.17 -6.10 24.91
C SER A 323 6.77 -5.17 26.08
N LYS A 324 7.68 -4.96 27.03
CA LYS A 324 7.53 -3.94 28.09
C LYS A 324 7.26 -2.52 27.54
N ALA A 325 7.71 -2.24 26.32
CA ALA A 325 7.46 -0.98 25.63
C ALA A 325 6.05 -0.88 25.02
N ARG A 326 5.25 -1.98 25.07
CA ARG A 326 3.97 -2.19 24.39
C ARG A 326 4.07 -2.21 22.85
N VAL A 327 5.14 -2.82 22.36
CA VAL A 327 5.42 -3.01 20.92
C VAL A 327 5.33 -4.51 20.57
N PRO A 328 4.65 -4.91 19.48
CA PRO A 328 4.52 -6.31 19.07
C PRO A 328 5.81 -6.81 18.37
N VAL A 329 6.83 -7.14 19.16
CA VAL A 329 8.19 -7.44 18.66
C VAL A 329 8.21 -8.57 17.64
N VAL A 330 7.47 -9.65 17.89
CA VAL A 330 7.42 -10.82 16.98
C VAL A 330 6.80 -10.41 15.64
N ALA A 331 5.76 -9.57 15.65
CA ALA A 331 5.14 -9.07 14.42
C ALA A 331 6.08 -8.14 13.63
N VAL A 332 6.86 -7.30 14.31
CA VAL A 332 7.90 -6.47 13.68
C VAL A 332 8.95 -7.34 13.01
N LEU A 333 9.53 -8.30 13.73
CA LEU A 333 10.57 -9.19 13.19
C LEU A 333 10.05 -10.06 12.03
N ALA A 334 8.82 -10.56 12.12
CA ALA A 334 8.17 -11.30 11.05
C ALA A 334 7.91 -10.44 9.81
N SER A 335 7.65 -9.14 9.98
CA SER A 335 7.44 -8.21 8.86
C SER A 335 8.75 -7.82 8.19
N VAL A 336 9.85 -7.75 8.96
CA VAL A 336 11.18 -7.37 8.47
C VAL A 336 11.91 -8.51 7.77
N SER A 337 11.64 -9.76 8.14
CA SER A 337 12.34 -10.93 7.59
C SER A 337 12.24 -11.02 6.07
N PHE A 338 11.11 -10.65 5.48
CA PHE A 338 10.94 -10.55 4.02
C PHE A 338 11.84 -9.47 3.39
N GLY A 339 12.05 -8.34 4.07
CA GLY A 339 13.02 -7.32 3.65
C GLY A 339 14.45 -7.89 3.60
N VAL A 340 14.81 -8.73 4.57
CA VAL A 340 16.12 -9.41 4.57
C VAL A 340 16.22 -10.44 3.43
N VAL A 341 15.17 -11.23 3.21
CA VAL A 341 15.12 -12.21 2.10
C VAL A 341 15.26 -11.50 0.76
N THR A 342 14.58 -10.37 0.55
CA THR A 342 14.67 -9.60 -0.69
C THR A 342 16.04 -8.96 -0.89
N ALA A 343 16.73 -8.52 0.17
CA ALA A 343 18.13 -8.11 0.07
C ALA A 343 19.04 -9.27 -0.39
N VAL A 344 18.81 -10.50 0.08
CA VAL A 344 19.54 -11.69 -0.41
C VAL A 344 19.19 -11.99 -1.87
N LEU A 345 17.92 -11.89 -2.25
CA LEU A 345 17.50 -12.08 -3.64
C LEU A 345 18.12 -11.03 -4.57
N GLU A 346 18.34 -9.79 -4.11
CA GLU A 346 19.01 -8.75 -4.89
C GLU A 346 20.47 -9.09 -5.17
N VAL A 347 21.14 -9.87 -4.32
CA VAL A 347 22.48 -10.42 -4.60
C VAL A 347 22.43 -11.42 -5.76
N ALA A 348 21.40 -12.28 -5.78
CA ALA A 348 21.26 -13.36 -6.76
C ALA A 348 20.69 -12.88 -8.11
N PHE A 349 19.80 -11.89 -8.10
CA PHE A 349 19.09 -11.39 -9.27
C PHE A 349 19.05 -9.84 -9.31
N PRO A 350 20.21 -9.17 -9.44
CA PRO A 350 20.28 -7.72 -9.44
C PRO A 350 19.35 -7.08 -10.46
N GLU A 351 18.77 -5.92 -10.11
CA GLU A 351 17.84 -5.12 -10.94
C GLU A 351 16.48 -5.80 -11.27
N LYS A 352 16.31 -7.09 -11.00
CA LYS A 352 15.06 -7.83 -11.28
C LYS A 352 14.10 -7.85 -10.08
N VAL A 353 14.62 -7.72 -8.86
CA VAL A 353 13.79 -7.86 -7.65
C VAL A 353 12.86 -6.67 -7.50
N LEU A 354 13.36 -5.43 -7.61
CA LEU A 354 12.53 -4.25 -7.40
C LEU A 354 11.30 -4.19 -8.34
N PRO A 355 11.42 -4.34 -9.68
CA PRO A 355 10.25 -4.38 -10.57
C PRO A 355 9.24 -5.48 -10.19
N LEU A 356 9.72 -6.65 -9.79
CA LEU A 356 8.87 -7.75 -9.32
C LEU A 356 8.10 -7.35 -8.05
N LEU A 357 8.76 -6.72 -7.07
CA LEU A 357 8.09 -6.25 -5.85
C LEU A 357 7.01 -5.20 -6.17
N LEU A 358 7.29 -4.25 -7.07
CA LEU A 358 6.31 -3.25 -7.51
C LEU A 358 5.07 -3.90 -8.11
N ASN A 359 5.26 -4.91 -8.97
CA ASN A 359 4.17 -5.67 -9.60
C ASN A 359 3.37 -6.53 -8.61
N ILE A 360 4.03 -7.16 -7.63
CA ILE A 360 3.36 -7.89 -6.55
C ILE A 360 2.49 -6.96 -5.73
N VAL A 361 3.01 -5.81 -5.30
CA VAL A 361 2.20 -4.86 -4.53
C VAL A 361 1.07 -4.28 -5.37
N GLY A 362 1.33 -3.92 -6.62
CA GLY A 362 0.32 -3.39 -7.53
C GLY A 362 -0.87 -4.34 -7.69
N SER A 363 -0.58 -5.59 -8.06
CA SER A 363 -1.62 -6.60 -8.29
C SER A 363 -2.37 -6.99 -7.01
N THR A 364 -1.69 -7.07 -5.86
CA THR A 364 -2.35 -7.33 -4.56
C THR A 364 -3.21 -6.15 -4.11
N SER A 365 -2.76 -4.91 -4.35
CA SER A 365 -3.54 -3.68 -4.08
C SER A 365 -4.87 -3.69 -4.82
N LEU A 366 -4.87 -4.06 -6.11
CA LEU A 366 -6.09 -4.16 -6.91
C LEU A 366 -7.10 -5.16 -6.32
N LEU A 367 -6.64 -6.30 -5.78
CA LEU A 367 -7.51 -7.27 -5.12
C LEU A 367 -8.03 -6.78 -3.76
N VAL A 368 -7.19 -6.09 -2.99
CA VAL A 368 -7.61 -5.45 -1.74
C VAL A 368 -8.68 -4.38 -2.02
N TRP A 369 -8.49 -3.56 -3.05
CA TRP A 369 -9.47 -2.57 -3.50
C TRP A 369 -10.76 -3.20 -4.03
N ALA A 370 -10.66 -4.32 -4.76
CA ALA A 370 -11.82 -5.10 -5.18
C ALA A 370 -12.62 -5.59 -3.97
N SER A 371 -11.94 -6.12 -2.94
CA SER A 371 -12.59 -6.56 -1.71
C SER A 371 -13.31 -5.42 -0.98
N ALA A 372 -12.74 -4.21 -0.97
CA ALA A 372 -13.36 -3.04 -0.37
C ALA A 372 -14.63 -2.61 -1.10
N LEU A 373 -14.60 -2.51 -2.43
CA LEU A 373 -15.78 -2.13 -3.22
C LEU A 373 -16.87 -3.18 -3.14
N LEU A 374 -16.53 -4.47 -3.19
CA LEU A 374 -17.47 -5.57 -3.01
C LEU A 374 -18.08 -5.57 -1.60
N ALA A 375 -17.25 -5.36 -0.57
CA ALA A 375 -17.72 -5.29 0.80
C ALA A 375 -18.66 -4.10 1.01
N GLN A 376 -18.33 -2.93 0.46
CA GLN A 376 -19.20 -1.75 0.53
C GLN A 376 -20.52 -2.00 -0.18
N LEU A 377 -20.50 -2.58 -1.39
CA LEU A 377 -21.71 -2.93 -2.12
C LEU A 377 -22.62 -3.85 -1.29
N ALA A 378 -22.06 -4.94 -0.73
CA ALA A 378 -22.81 -5.91 0.05
C ALA A 378 -23.36 -5.32 1.36
N LEU A 379 -22.53 -4.59 2.11
CA LEU A 379 -22.91 -3.99 3.39
C LEU A 379 -23.91 -2.86 3.20
N ARG A 380 -23.76 -2.05 2.14
CA ARG A 380 -24.67 -0.95 1.85
C ARG A 380 -26.04 -1.46 1.44
N LEU A 381 -26.11 -2.45 0.55
CA LEU A 381 -27.37 -3.09 0.18
C LEU A 381 -28.07 -3.74 1.39
N ARG A 382 -27.31 -4.33 2.32
CA ARG A 382 -27.85 -4.90 3.56
C ARG A 382 -28.41 -3.80 4.47
N ALA A 383 -27.66 -2.72 4.69
CA ALA A 383 -28.09 -1.59 5.51
C ALA A 383 -29.35 -0.90 4.95
N ASP A 384 -29.43 -0.70 3.63
CA ASP A 384 -30.60 -0.09 2.99
C ASP A 384 -31.85 -1.00 3.08
N ARG A 385 -31.68 -2.33 3.04
CA ARG A 385 -32.78 -3.29 3.26
C ARG A 385 -33.27 -3.32 4.72
N GLU A 386 -32.35 -3.18 5.66
CA GLU A 386 -32.63 -3.22 7.10
C GLU A 386 -33.07 -1.85 7.66
N GLY A 387 -32.98 -0.77 6.88
CA GLY A 387 -33.26 0.59 7.35
C GLY A 387 -32.20 1.13 8.32
N THR A 388 -30.99 0.56 8.30
CA THR A 388 -29.91 0.92 9.22
C THR A 388 -29.35 2.31 8.89
N PHE A 389 -29.26 3.17 9.90
CA PHE A 389 -28.67 4.50 9.76
C PHE A 389 -27.17 4.40 9.46
N LEU A 390 -26.69 5.17 8.49
CA LEU A 390 -25.28 5.26 8.12
C LEU A 390 -24.79 6.70 8.31
N PRO A 391 -23.77 6.95 9.16
CA PRO A 391 -23.25 8.30 9.42
C PRO A 391 -22.64 8.99 8.20
N LEU A 392 -22.18 8.20 7.24
CA LEU A 392 -21.71 8.65 5.93
C LEU A 392 -22.39 7.81 4.85
N ARG A 393 -22.76 8.45 3.75
CA ARG A 393 -23.29 7.78 2.57
C ARG A 393 -22.50 8.23 1.34
N MET A 394 -21.90 7.30 0.61
CA MET A 394 -21.24 7.55 -0.66
C MET A 394 -22.27 8.08 -1.66
N ALA A 395 -22.02 9.28 -2.18
CA ALA A 395 -22.86 9.88 -3.20
C ALA A 395 -22.87 9.01 -4.47
N GLY A 396 -24.02 8.90 -5.14
CA GLY A 396 -24.12 8.15 -6.39
C GLY A 396 -24.04 6.62 -6.25
N PHE A 397 -24.21 6.06 -5.04
CA PHE A 397 -24.41 4.63 -4.86
C PHE A 397 -25.73 4.18 -5.54
N PRO A 398 -25.77 3.00 -6.22
CA PRO A 398 -24.70 2.02 -6.41
C PRO A 398 -23.80 2.27 -7.64
N TRP A 399 -24.09 3.29 -8.45
CA TRP A 399 -23.42 3.52 -9.74
C TRP A 399 -21.92 3.76 -9.59
N LEU A 400 -21.48 4.58 -8.64
CA LEU A 400 -20.05 4.86 -8.47
C LEU A 400 -19.27 3.61 -8.00
N THR A 401 -19.83 2.81 -7.11
CA THR A 401 -19.24 1.52 -6.71
C THR A 401 -19.19 0.57 -7.91
N GLY A 402 -20.25 0.53 -8.72
CA GLY A 402 -20.33 -0.24 -9.96
C GLY A 402 -19.24 0.16 -10.97
N ILE A 403 -19.03 1.47 -11.18
CA ILE A 403 -17.95 1.99 -12.03
C ILE A 403 -16.59 1.54 -11.52
N GLY A 404 -16.33 1.60 -10.21
CA GLY A 404 -15.08 1.12 -9.63
C GLY A 404 -14.84 -0.38 -9.87
N LEU A 405 -15.88 -1.20 -9.72
CA LEU A 405 -15.83 -2.62 -10.03
C LEU A 405 -15.63 -2.89 -11.54
N LEU A 406 -16.24 -2.09 -12.41
CA LEU A 406 -16.02 -2.18 -13.86
C LEU A 406 -14.59 -1.80 -14.25
N ILE A 407 -14.03 -0.74 -13.64
CA ILE A 407 -12.62 -0.37 -13.84
C ILE A 407 -11.71 -1.52 -13.42
N LEU A 408 -11.92 -2.10 -12.24
CA LEU A 408 -11.15 -3.28 -11.79
C LEU A 408 -11.28 -4.46 -12.73
N ALA A 409 -12.50 -4.77 -13.18
CA ALA A 409 -12.74 -5.83 -14.16
C ALA A 409 -11.96 -5.57 -15.45
N ALA A 410 -12.01 -4.34 -15.98
CA ALA A 410 -11.24 -3.94 -17.15
C ALA A 410 -9.72 -4.08 -16.94
N ILE A 411 -9.19 -3.62 -15.79
CA ILE A 411 -7.77 -3.76 -15.45
C ILE A 411 -7.36 -5.24 -15.42
N PHE A 412 -8.15 -6.10 -14.78
CA PHE A 412 -7.87 -7.54 -14.75
C PHE A 412 -7.98 -8.17 -16.13
N THR A 413 -9.01 -7.83 -16.91
CA THR A 413 -9.16 -8.35 -18.27
C THR A 413 -7.95 -8.01 -19.14
N VAL A 414 -7.55 -6.74 -19.20
CA VAL A 414 -6.37 -6.34 -19.99
C VAL A 414 -5.10 -6.97 -19.41
N GLY A 415 -4.97 -7.03 -18.09
CA GLY A 415 -3.83 -7.68 -17.44
C GLY A 415 -3.73 -9.19 -17.71
N PHE A 416 -4.85 -9.91 -17.83
CA PHE A 416 -4.87 -11.32 -18.23
C PHE A 416 -4.61 -11.51 -19.72
N ILE A 417 -4.97 -10.54 -20.56
CA ILE A 417 -4.67 -10.59 -21.99
C ILE A 417 -3.17 -10.36 -22.23
N GLY A 418 -2.55 -9.40 -21.53
CA GLY A 418 -1.13 -9.06 -21.68
C GLY A 418 -0.19 -10.19 -21.26
N GLU A 419 0.81 -10.50 -22.09
CA GLU A 419 1.76 -11.60 -21.85
C GLU A 419 2.67 -11.34 -20.63
N ASP A 420 3.10 -10.09 -20.43
CA ASP A 420 3.96 -9.70 -19.30
C ASP A 420 3.20 -9.65 -17.96
N SER A 421 1.94 -9.22 -17.99
CA SER A 421 1.10 -9.02 -16.82
C SER A 421 0.39 -10.28 -16.34
N ARG A 422 0.13 -11.24 -17.24
CA ARG A 422 -0.65 -12.46 -16.95
C ARG A 422 0.01 -13.35 -15.89
N PRO A 423 1.31 -13.67 -15.92
CA PRO A 423 1.94 -14.50 -14.90
C PRO A 423 1.83 -13.89 -13.49
N GLN A 424 1.95 -12.56 -13.40
CA GLN A 424 1.77 -11.85 -12.14
C GLN A 424 0.35 -12.01 -11.61
N LEU A 425 -0.67 -11.77 -12.43
CA LEU A 425 -2.07 -11.95 -11.99
C LEU A 425 -2.37 -13.39 -11.60
N LEU A 426 -1.96 -14.39 -12.39
CA LEU A 426 -2.14 -15.80 -12.04
C LEU A 426 -1.50 -16.14 -10.70
N SER A 427 -0.30 -15.62 -10.45
CA SER A 427 0.40 -15.81 -9.16
C SER A 427 -0.34 -15.14 -8.01
N THR A 428 -0.86 -13.92 -8.22
CA THR A 428 -1.61 -13.19 -7.19
C THR A 428 -2.94 -13.86 -6.87
N PHE A 429 -3.71 -14.31 -7.88
CA PHE A 429 -4.94 -15.08 -7.67
C PHE A 429 -4.66 -16.45 -7.04
N GLY A 430 -3.56 -17.11 -7.43
CA GLY A 430 -3.08 -18.33 -6.80
C GLY A 430 -2.76 -18.14 -5.32
N LEU A 431 -2.04 -17.06 -4.98
CA LEU A 431 -1.77 -16.68 -3.58
C LEU A 431 -3.08 -16.49 -2.80
N VAL A 432 -4.06 -15.75 -3.34
CA VAL A 432 -5.35 -15.56 -2.68
C VAL A 432 -6.09 -16.87 -2.49
N ALA A 433 -6.06 -17.78 -3.48
CA ALA A 433 -6.66 -19.10 -3.35
C ALA A 433 -5.99 -19.95 -2.25
N VAL A 434 -4.66 -19.92 -2.16
CA VAL A 434 -3.89 -20.60 -1.11
C VAL A 434 -4.23 -20.03 0.27
N LEU A 435 -4.26 -18.70 0.41
CA LEU A 435 -4.66 -18.04 1.66
C LEU A 435 -6.11 -18.39 2.04
N ALA A 436 -7.04 -18.36 1.09
CA ALA A 436 -8.44 -18.71 1.32
C ALA A 436 -8.59 -20.17 1.77
N ALA A 437 -7.91 -21.10 1.10
CA ALA A 437 -7.91 -22.52 1.46
C ALA A 437 -7.31 -22.75 2.86
N GLY A 438 -6.16 -22.12 3.16
CA GLY A 438 -5.51 -22.21 4.47
C GLY A 438 -6.40 -21.69 5.60
N ASN A 439 -6.99 -20.50 5.43
CA ASN A 439 -7.91 -19.92 6.40
C ASN A 439 -9.19 -20.75 6.56
N TRP A 440 -9.72 -21.32 5.47
CA TRP A 440 -10.87 -22.21 5.53
C TRP A 440 -10.57 -23.49 6.34
N LEU A 441 -9.41 -24.11 6.12
CA LEU A 441 -8.96 -25.28 6.89
C LEU A 441 -8.80 -24.96 8.37
N HIS A 442 -8.21 -23.80 8.69
CA HIS A 442 -8.06 -23.31 10.08
C HIS A 442 -9.41 -23.10 10.78
N HIS A 443 -10.37 -22.44 10.10
CA HIS A 443 -11.72 -22.26 10.66
C HIS A 443 -12.45 -23.60 10.85
N ARG A 444 -12.22 -24.57 9.96
CA ARG A 444 -12.81 -25.91 10.07
C ARG A 444 -12.22 -26.70 11.24
N SER A 445 -10.91 -26.61 11.50
CA SER A 445 -10.27 -27.27 12.64
C SER A 445 -10.72 -26.68 13.97
N MET A 446 -10.83 -25.35 14.08
CA MET A 446 -11.35 -24.66 15.26
C MET A 446 -12.80 -25.06 15.58
N LYS A 447 -13.68 -25.09 14.57
CA LYS A 447 -15.07 -25.56 14.76
C LYS A 447 -15.17 -27.02 15.20
N ARG A 448 -14.23 -27.88 14.78
CA ARG A 448 -14.15 -29.29 15.23
C ARG A 448 -13.66 -29.41 16.67
N SER A 449 -12.67 -28.61 17.07
CA SER A 449 -12.16 -28.59 18.46
C SER A 449 -13.22 -28.12 19.46
N ILE A 450 -14.09 -27.18 19.08
CA ILE A 450 -15.20 -26.69 19.94
C ILE A 450 -16.36 -27.70 20.00
N LYS A 451 -16.59 -28.47 18.92
CA LYS A 451 -17.63 -29.51 18.85
C LYS A 451 -17.24 -30.86 19.44
N ALA A 452 -16.09 -30.97 20.10
CA ALA A 452 -15.72 -32.16 20.85
C ALA A 452 -15.98 -31.96 22.35
N PRO A 453 -17.23 -32.13 22.86
CA PRO A 453 -17.47 -32.30 24.27
C PRO A 453 -17.16 -33.74 24.70
N GLU A 454 -16.46 -33.87 25.82
CA GLU A 454 -16.50 -35.00 26.78
C GLU A 454 -17.01 -36.34 26.24
N ARG A 455 -16.14 -37.11 25.58
CA ARG A 455 -16.25 -38.58 25.54
C ARG A 455 -15.06 -39.18 26.27
N ALA A 456 -14.90 -38.85 27.54
CA ALA A 456 -13.96 -39.54 28.42
C ALA A 456 -14.25 -39.24 29.90
N GLU A 457 -15.49 -39.44 30.35
CA GLU A 457 -15.74 -39.76 31.75
C GLU A 457 -17.01 -40.61 31.80
N SER A 458 -16.80 -41.92 31.88
CA SER A 458 -17.83 -42.90 32.22
C SER A 458 -18.43 -42.50 33.56
N PRO A 459 -19.77 -42.50 33.75
CA PRO A 459 -20.32 -42.29 35.08
C PRO A 459 -19.86 -43.43 35.99
N GLU A 460 -19.04 -43.11 36.96
CA GLU A 460 -18.75 -43.98 38.10
C GLU A 460 -20.08 -44.36 38.74
N ARG A 461 -20.37 -45.67 38.79
CA ARG A 461 -21.54 -46.18 39.50
C ARG A 461 -21.34 -45.89 40.98
N VAL A 462 -22.07 -44.92 41.50
CA VAL A 462 -22.23 -44.73 42.94
C VAL A 462 -23.10 -45.90 43.44
N GLU A 463 -22.48 -46.87 44.09
CA GLU A 463 -23.20 -47.88 44.87
C GLU A 463 -23.85 -47.21 46.10
N PRO A 464 -25.12 -47.52 46.43
CA PRO A 464 -25.75 -46.97 47.63
C PRO A 464 -25.16 -47.59 48.90
N PRO A 465 -25.12 -46.85 50.03
CA PRO A 465 -24.55 -47.34 51.27
C PRO A 465 -25.36 -48.50 51.84
N VAL A 466 -24.66 -49.58 52.19
CA VAL A 466 -25.18 -50.71 52.95
C VAL A 466 -25.48 -50.22 54.37
N LEU A 467 -26.76 -50.22 54.76
CA LEU A 467 -27.18 -50.14 56.16
C LEU A 467 -26.89 -51.50 56.81
N ILE A 468 -26.03 -51.50 57.82
CA ILE A 468 -25.86 -52.62 58.74
C ILE A 468 -26.65 -52.23 60.00
N ASP A 469 -27.67 -53.03 60.32
CA ASP A 469 -28.38 -53.02 61.61
C ASP A 469 -27.50 -53.57 62.74
#